data_AF-A0A7C1BMG4-F1
#
_entry.id   AF-A0A7C1BMG4-F1
#
_cell.length_a   1.000
_cell.length_b   1.000
_cell.length_c   1.000
_cell.angle_alpha   90.00
_cell.angle_beta   90.00
_cell.angle_gamma   90.00
#
_symmetry.space_group_name_H-M   'P 1'
#
loop_
_entity.id
_entity.type
_entity.pdbx_description
1 polymer ?
#
loop_
_entity_poly.entity_id
_entity_poly.type
_entity_poly.pdbx_seq_one_letter_code
_entity_poly.pdbx_strand_id
1 'polypeptide(L)' 'MRGAEGAEEVVRVRLPQRREREVLAVVEKLLGGRRAKVQCLDGVERLARIPGRLKRRKW' A
#
# COMPACT_ATOMS: atom_id res chain seq x y z
N MET A 1 -39.42 -8.51 -3.07
CA MET A 1 -39.04 -7.18 -3.61
C MET A 1 -37.80 -6.67 -2.87
N ARG A 2 -36.91 -6.00 -3.62
CA ARG A 2 -35.74 -5.19 -3.22
C ARG A 2 -34.43 -5.93 -2.95
N GLY A 3 -33.65 -6.15 -4.02
CA GLY A 3 -32.20 -6.15 -3.94
C GLY A 3 -31.73 -4.70 -3.88
N ALA A 4 -30.98 -4.35 -2.84
CA ALA A 4 -30.27 -3.09 -2.77
C ALA A 4 -28.93 -3.27 -3.48
N GLU A 5 -28.89 -2.95 -4.77
CA GLU A 5 -27.64 -2.86 -5.52
C GLU A 5 -26.91 -1.60 -5.05
N GLY A 6 -26.01 -1.77 -4.08
CA GLY A 6 -25.09 -0.73 -3.67
C GLY A 6 -24.19 -0.41 -4.84
N ALA A 7 -24.35 0.78 -5.41
CA ALA A 7 -23.46 1.29 -6.45
C ALA A 7 -22.02 1.29 -5.89
N GLU A 8 -21.17 0.37 -6.37
CA GLU A 8 -19.75 0.40 -6.06
C GLU A 8 -19.16 1.70 -6.59
N GLU A 9 -18.76 2.60 -5.69
CA GLU A 9 -18.04 3.81 -6.07
C GLU A 9 -16.69 3.42 -6.68
N VAL A 10 -16.56 3.62 -8.00
CA VAL A 10 -15.32 3.34 -8.73
C VAL A 10 -14.26 4.38 -8.37
N VAL A 11 -13.38 4.03 -7.42
CA VAL A 11 -12.22 4.85 -7.05
C VAL A 11 -11.07 4.57 -8.01
N ARG A 12 -10.68 5.58 -8.81
CA ARG A 12 -9.49 5.48 -9.66
C ARG A 12 -8.23 5.67 -8.82
N VAL A 13 -7.37 4.65 -8.81
CA VAL A 13 -6.07 4.69 -8.13
C VAL A 13 -4.93 4.57 -9.14
N ARG A 14 -3.78 5.17 -8.82
CA ARG A 14 -2.56 4.99 -9.61
C ARG A 14 -2.06 3.56 -9.44
N LEU A 15 -1.92 2.83 -10.55
CA LEU A 15 -1.29 1.51 -10.57
C LEU A 15 0.24 1.66 -10.58
N PRO A 16 0.98 0.70 -9.98
CA PRO A 16 2.44 0.72 -9.96
C PRO A 16 3.03 0.60 -11.38
N GLN A 17 4.01 1.44 -11.70
CA GLN A 17 4.74 1.35 -12.96
C GLN A 17 5.93 0.39 -12.87
N ARG A 18 5.84 -0.76 -13.55
CA ARG A 18 6.92 -1.76 -13.56
C ARG A 18 8.23 -1.23 -14.16
N ARG A 19 8.16 -0.32 -15.14
CA ARG A 19 9.33 0.33 -15.76
C ARG A 19 10.12 1.18 -14.76
N GLU A 20 9.43 1.78 -13.79
CA GLU A 20 10.03 2.60 -12.73
C GLU A 20 10.40 1.77 -11.48
N ARG A 21 10.28 0.44 -11.56
CA ARG A 21 10.50 -0.50 -10.44
C ARG A 21 9.56 -0.25 -9.24
N GLU A 22 8.38 0.29 -9.50
CA GLU A 22 7.33 0.41 -8.49
C GLU A 22 6.62 -0.95 -8.30
N VAL A 23 6.33 -1.30 -7.06
CA VAL A 23 5.61 -2.52 -6.70
C VAL A 23 4.71 -2.27 -5.50
N LEU A 24 3.55 -2.93 -5.47
CA LEU A 24 2.70 -2.96 -4.29
C LEU A 24 3.32 -3.88 -3.24
N ALA A 25 3.19 -3.51 -1.97
CA ALA A 25 3.67 -4.29 -0.87
C ALA A 25 2.73 -4.17 0.33
N VAL A 26 2.62 -5.25 1.09
CA VAL A 26 1.89 -5.30 2.36
C VAL A 26 2.89 -5.14 3.50
N VAL A 27 2.56 -4.31 4.49
CA VAL A 27 3.40 -4.12 5.66
C VAL A 27 3.19 -5.28 6.62
N GLU A 28 4.27 -6.01 6.92
CA GLU A 28 4.23 -7.15 7.85
C GLU A 28 4.52 -6.67 9.28
N LYS A 29 5.62 -5.94 9.48
CA LYS A 29 6.04 -5.47 10.81
C LYS A 29 6.65 -4.07 10.77
N LEU A 30 6.30 -3.25 11.76
CA LEU A 30 6.94 -1.96 11.99
C LEU A 30 8.17 -2.15 12.88
N LEU A 31 9.34 -1.70 12.41
CA LEU A 31 10.62 -1.90 13.12
C LEU A 31 11.06 -0.67 13.92
N GLY A 32 10.26 0.39 13.91
CA GLY A 32 10.65 1.68 14.48
C GLY A 32 11.58 2.48 13.54
N GLY A 33 11.98 3.69 13.95
CA GLY A 33 12.95 4.49 13.19
C GLY A 33 12.55 4.84 11.74
N ARG A 34 11.25 4.85 11.41
CA ARG A 34 10.71 5.04 10.04
C ARG A 34 11.02 3.87 9.08
N ARG A 35 11.27 2.68 9.60
CA ARG A 35 11.47 1.45 8.80
C ARG A 35 10.36 0.44 9.07
N ALA A 36 9.99 -0.28 8.02
CA ALA A 36 9.01 -1.36 8.07
C ALA A 36 9.51 -2.55 7.25
N LYS A 37 9.24 -3.76 7.73
CA LYS A 37 9.37 -4.98 6.94
C LYS A 37 8.12 -5.13 6.08
N VAL A 38 8.31 -5.30 4.78
CA VAL A 38 7.22 -5.39 3.81
C VAL A 38 7.35 -6.65 2.97
N GLN A 39 6.21 -7.28 2.69
CA GLN A 39 6.08 -8.34 1.71
C GLN A 39 5.67 -7.72 0.38
N CYS A 40 6.57 -7.71 -0.58
CA CYS A 40 6.28 -7.19 -1.91
C CYS A 40 5.48 -8.21 -2.74
N LEU A 41 4.70 -7.72 -3.71
CA LEU A 41 3.92 -8.56 -4.63
C LEU A 41 4.81 -9.46 -5.52
N ASP A 42 6.11 -9.18 -5.61
CA ASP A 42 7.10 -10.02 -6.27
C ASP A 42 7.47 -11.27 -5.45
N GLY A 43 6.92 -11.43 -4.24
CA GLY A 43 7.23 -12.53 -3.32
C GLY A 43 8.47 -12.29 -2.45
N VAL A 44 9.14 -11.14 -2.60
CA VAL A 44 10.37 -10.83 -1.87
C VAL A 44 10.07 -9.97 -0.64
N GLU A 45 10.71 -10.32 0.47
CA GLU A 45 10.68 -9.50 1.68
C GLU A 45 11.71 -8.38 1.61
N ARG A 46 11.30 -7.15 1.91
CA ARG A 46 12.18 -5.98 1.84
C ARG A 46 12.03 -5.08 3.06
N LEU A 47 13.08 -4.30 3.33
CA LEU A 47 13.06 -3.21 4.29
C LEU A 47 12.65 -1.91 3.58
N ALA A 48 11.45 -1.41 3.86
CA ALA A 48 10.96 -0.15 3.34
C ALA A 48 11.16 0.99 4.33
N ARG A 49 11.50 2.18 3.81
CA ARG A 49 11.51 3.44 4.56
C ARG A 49 10.17 4.14 4.41
N ILE A 50 9.57 4.58 5.51
CA ILE A 50 8.34 5.38 5.52
C ILE A 50 8.71 6.87 5.41
N PRO A 51 8.35 7.56 4.32
CA PRO A 51 8.52 9.01 4.20
C PRO A 51 7.75 9.76 5.29
N GLY A 52 8.32 10.87 5.76
CA GLY A 52 7.69 11.68 6.82
C GLY A 52 6.30 12.20 6.46
N ARG A 53 6.03 12.47 5.17
CA ARG A 53 4.71 12.85 4.65
C ARG A 53 3.65 11.78 4.93
N LEU A 54 4.01 10.51 4.77
CA LEU A 54 3.10 9.37 5.01
C LEU A 54 2.90 9.09 6.49
N LYS A 55 3.95 9.25 7.32
CA LYS A 55 3.83 9.09 8.78
C LYS A 55 2.85 10.11 9.39
N ARG A 56 2.85 11.36 8.92
CA ARG A 56 1.96 12.43 9.42
C ARG A 56 0.50 12.30 8.97
N ARG A 57 0.22 11.48 7.96
CA ARG A 57 -1.14 11.29 7.41
C ARG A 57 -1.91 10.16 8.10
N LYS A 58 -1.23 9.34 8.91
CA LYS A 58 -1.90 8.42 9.83
C LYS A 58 -2.23 9.20 11.11
N TRP A 59 -3.51 9.34 11.38
CA TRP A 59 -4.09 9.78 12.64
C TRP A 59 -4.08 8.59 13.60
#